data_AF-A0A2J4XUF2-F1
#
_entry.id   AF-A0A2J4XUF2-F1
#
_cell.length_a   1.000
_cell.length_b   1.000
_cell.length_c   1.000
_cell.angle_alpha   90.00
_cell.angle_beta   90.00
_cell.angle_gamma   90.00
#
_symmetry.space_group_name_H-M   'P 1'
#
loop_
_entity.id
_entity.type
_entity.pdbx_description
1 polymer ?
#
loop_
_entity_poly.entity_id
_entity_poly.type
_entity_poly.pdbx_seq_one_letter_code
_entity_poly.pdbx_strand_id
1 'polypeptide(L)' 'MTQARRPSPLQRRVLIVLGALDAKRPGPVATRDIERVLEQGGDAPVYGPNLRASCRRMEAA' A
#
# COMPACT_ATOMS: atom_id res chain seq x y z
N MET A 1 -26.83 -1.95 -4.57
CA MET A 1 -25.81 -0.95 -4.18
C MET A 1 -24.81 -1.65 -3.29
N THR A 2 -23.68 -2.08 -3.82
CA THR A 2 -22.64 -2.76 -3.05
C THR A 2 -22.02 -1.73 -2.11
N GLN A 3 -22.19 -1.90 -0.79
CA GLN A 3 -21.58 -1.03 0.21
C GLN A 3 -20.05 -1.06 0.02
N ALA A 4 -19.46 0.07 -0.37
CA ALA A 4 -18.02 0.16 -0.56
C ALA A 4 -17.34 -0.09 0.78
N ARG A 5 -16.65 -1.22 0.90
CA ARG A 5 -15.93 -1.55 2.14
C ARG A 5 -14.89 -0.48 2.40
N ARG A 6 -14.86 0.03 3.63
CA ARG A 6 -13.82 0.98 4.05
C ARG A 6 -12.44 0.30 3.93
N PRO A 7 -11.41 0.99 3.40
CA PRO A 7 -10.06 0.44 3.34
C PRO A 7 -9.55 0.07 4.72
N SER A 8 -8.86 -1.07 4.83
CA SER A 8 -8.17 -1.46 6.06
C SER A 8 -7.07 -0.44 6.43
N PRO A 9 -6.58 -0.42 7.68
CA PRO A 9 -5.49 0.46 8.09
C PRO A 9 -4.25 0.35 7.17
N LEU A 10 -3.89 -0.88 6.78
CA LEU A 10 -2.79 -1.12 5.84
C LEU A 10 -3.08 -0.56 4.44
N GLN A 11 -4.28 -0.80 3.90
CA GLN A 11 -4.66 -0.28 2.57
C GLN A 11 -4.63 1.25 2.54
N ARG A 12 -5.09 1.91 3.61
CA ARG A 12 -5.02 3.37 3.72
C ARG A 12 -3.58 3.87 3.70
N ARG A 13 -2.68 3.20 4.42
CA ARG A 13 -1.25 3.57 4.43
C ARG A 13 -0.58 3.32 3.09
N VAL A 14 -0.92 2.22 2.41
CA VAL A 14 -0.45 1.97 1.03
C VAL A 14 -0.84 3.10 0.10
N LEU A 15 -2.09 3.60 0.16
CA LEU A 15 -2.52 4.74 -0.64
C LEU A 15 -1.72 6.02 -0.33
N ILE A 16 -1.45 6.29 0.95
CA ILE A 16 -0.62 7.44 1.37
C ILE A 16 0.81 7.32 0.82
N VAL A 17 1.43 6.14 0.94
CA VAL A 17 2.78 5.89 0.44
C VAL A 17 2.84 6.01 -1.09
N LEU A 18 1.85 5.45 -1.80
CA LEU A 18 1.76 5.57 -3.26
C LEU A 18 1.68 7.04 -3.70
N GLY A 19 0.82 7.84 -3.06
CA GLY A 19 0.74 9.28 -3.37
C GLY A 19 2.05 10.02 -3.10
N ALA A 20 2.75 9.68 -2.00
CA ALA A 20 4.04 10.29 -1.68
C ALA A 20 5.16 9.88 -2.66
N LEU A 21 5.15 8.64 -3.15
CA LEU A 21 6.12 8.15 -4.13
C LEU A 21 5.86 8.74 -5.52
N ASP A 22 4.60 8.76 -5.96
CA ASP A 22 4.19 9.32 -7.24
C ASP A 22 4.54 10.82 -7.34
N ALA A 23 4.34 11.58 -6.27
CA ALA A 23 4.73 12.99 -6.20
C ALA A 23 6.24 13.23 -6.35
N LYS A 24 7.10 12.27 -5.95
CA LYS A 24 8.56 12.37 -6.08
C LYS A 24 9.05 11.90 -7.44
N ARG A 25 8.48 10.81 -7.93
CA ARG A 25 8.81 10.20 -9.22
C ARG A 25 7.55 9.52 -9.77
N PRO A 26 6.84 10.18 -10.70
CA PRO A 26 5.64 9.61 -11.28
C PRO A 26 5.95 8.30 -12.00
N GLY A 27 5.03 7.34 -11.92
CA GLY A 27 5.12 6.08 -12.66
C GLY A 27 5.01 4.84 -11.79
N PRO A 28 5.25 3.65 -12.38
CA PRO A 28 5.09 2.38 -11.68
C PRO A 28 5.95 2.29 -10.42
N VAL A 29 5.31 1.95 -9.30
CA VAL A 29 5.97 1.77 -8.01
C VAL A 29 6.20 0.29 -7.75
N ALA A 30 7.43 -0.10 -7.48
CA ALA A 30 7.72 -1.47 -7.06
C ALA A 30 7.21 -1.71 -5.63
N THR A 31 6.61 -2.88 -5.39
CA THR A 31 6.11 -3.23 -4.05
C THR A 31 7.18 -3.12 -2.96
N ARG A 32 8.44 -3.42 -3.29
CA ARG A 32 9.59 -3.29 -2.36
C ARG A 32 9.83 -1.86 -1.89
N ASP A 33 9.54 -0.87 -2.72
CA ASP A 33 9.71 0.54 -2.32
C ASP A 33 8.62 0.95 -1.33
N ILE A 34 7.42 0.39 -1.47
CA ILE A 34 6.33 0.55 -0.49
C ILE A 34 6.70 -0.13 0.83
N GLU A 35 7.22 -1.36 0.79
CA GLU A 35 7.70 -2.09 1.98
C GLU A 35 8.72 -1.25 2.75
N ARG A 36 9.75 -0.73 2.05
CA ARG A 36 10.81 0.08 2.66
C ARG A 36 10.30 1.34 3.33
N VAL A 37 9.34 2.04 2.72
CA VAL A 37 8.77 3.28 3.31
C VAL A 37 7.90 2.95 4.53
N LEU A 38 7.10 1.88 4.48
CA LEU A 38 6.28 1.45 5.62
C LEU A 38 7.15 0.98 6.80
N GLU A 39 8.24 0.26 6.53
CA GLU A 39 9.23 -0.14 7.54
C GLU A 39 9.85 1.08 8.24
N GLN A 40 10.24 2.11 7.47
CA GLN A 40 10.74 3.37 8.03
C GLN A 40 9.70 4.11 8.88
N GLY A 41 8.42 3.96 8.56
CA GLY A 41 7.31 4.52 9.34
C GLY A 41 7.01 3.78 10.65
N GLY A 42 7.74 2.71 10.98
CA GLY A 42 7.52 1.92 12.18
C GLY A 42 6.41 0.87 12.05
N ASP A 43 5.94 0.57 10.84
CA ASP A 43 4.85 -0.38 10.61
C ASP A 43 5.29 -1.85 10.54
N ALA A 44 6.44 -2.19 11.13
CA ALA A 44 6.96 -3.54 11.12
C ALA A 44 6.14 -4.52 12.01
N PRO A 45 6.03 -5.81 11.63
CA PRO A 45 6.61 -6.42 10.44
C PRO A 45 5.54 -6.58 9.34
N VAL A 46 5.55 -5.69 8.34
CA VAL A 46 4.86 -5.97 7.07
C VAL A 46 5.67 -7.03 6.33
N TYR A 47 5.59 -8.29 6.75
CA TYR A 47 6.15 -9.39 5.97
C TYR A 47 5.52 -9.32 4.57
N GLY A 48 6.36 -9.21 3.54
CA GLY A 48 5.97 -8.95 2.15
C GLY A 48 4.80 -9.74 1.54
N PRO A 49 4.44 -10.97 2.00
CA PRO A 49 3.22 -11.64 1.53
C PRO A 49 1.92 -10.86 1.82
N ASN A 50 1.83 -10.19 2.98
CA ASN A 50 0.63 -9.47 3.40
C ASN A 50 0.41 -8.19 2.58
N LEU A 51 1.50 -7.49 2.24
CA LEU A 51 1.43 -6.31 1.41
C LEU A 51 1.01 -6.67 -0.02
N ARG A 52 1.67 -7.67 -0.63
CA ARG A 52 1.27 -8.15 -1.96
C ARG A 52 -0.18 -8.59 -2.01
N ALA A 53 -0.64 -9.37 -1.03
CA ALA A 53 -2.04 -9.78 -0.94
C ALA A 53 -2.98 -8.57 -0.74
N SER A 54 -2.56 -7.56 0.02
CA SER A 54 -3.32 -6.31 0.19
C SER A 54 -3.42 -5.53 -1.12
N CYS A 55 -2.31 -5.38 -1.86
CA CYS A 55 -2.29 -4.75 -3.18
C CYS A 55 -3.21 -5.49 -4.16
N ARG A 56 -3.14 -6.83 -4.23
CA ARG A 56 -4.05 -7.63 -5.07
C ARG A 56 -5.52 -7.44 -4.73
N ARG A 57 -5.87 -7.36 -3.44
CA ARG A 57 -7.25 -7.07 -3.02
C ARG A 57 -7.69 -5.65 -3.39
N MET A 58 -6.77 -4.69 -3.38
CA MET A 58 -7.06 -3.31 -3.80
C MET A 58 -7.23 -3.21 -5.32
N GLU A 59 -6.49 -4.01 -6.11
CA GLU A 59 -6.65 -4.09 -7.57
C GLU A 59 -8.00 -4.71 -7.98
N ALA A 60 -8.57 -5.58 -7.16
CA ALA A 60 -9.82 -6.30 -7.43
C ALA A 60 -11.07 -5.72 -6.76
N ALA A 61 -10.92 -4.60 -6.02
CA ALA A 61 -12.00 -3.93 -5.29
C ALA A 61 -12.67 -2.85 -6.14
#